data_AF-A0A0B5DR86-F1
#
_entry.id   AF-A0A0B5DR86-F1
#
_cell.length_a   1.000
_cell.length_b   1.000
_cell.length_c   1.000
_cell.angle_alpha   90.00
_cell.angle_beta   90.00
_cell.angle_gamma   90.00
#
_symmetry.space_group_name_H-M   'P 1'
#
loop_
_entity.id
_entity.type
_entity.pdbx_description
1 polymer ?
#
loop_
_entity_poly.entity_id
_entity_poly.type
_entity_poly.pdbx_seq_one_letter_code
_entity_poly.pdbx_strand_id
1 'polypeptide(L)' 'MFDRLTAFLTPLWVLSIAGAIVIVGLALGFMTWLTFVVAGIVGLVGIPLAMWNAKKIRRDDPNWRKDRPAGGKVL' A
#
# COMPACT_ATOMS: atom_id res chain seq x y z
N MET A 1 -8.81 7.50 -11.16
CA MET A 1 -7.39 7.55 -11.58
C MET A 1 -6.59 6.57 -10.72
N PHE A 2 -6.77 5.26 -10.94
CA PHE A 2 -5.91 4.24 -10.34
C PHE A 2 -4.64 4.18 -11.16
N ASP A 3 -3.64 4.93 -10.74
CA ASP A 3 -2.34 4.89 -11.40
C ASP A 3 -1.59 3.62 -10.99
N ARG A 4 -0.73 3.13 -11.90
CA ARG A 4 0.12 1.94 -11.69
C ARG A 4 0.83 1.96 -10.33
N LEU A 5 1.31 3.13 -9.90
CA LEU A 5 1.96 3.32 -8.60
C LEU A 5 1.05 2.95 -7.43
N THR A 6 -0.19 3.45 -7.41
CA THR A 6 -1.16 3.15 -6.36
C THR A 6 -1.55 1.67 -6.38
N ALA A 7 -1.67 1.08 -7.58
CA ALA A 7 -1.97 -0.34 -7.73
C ALA A 7 -0.87 -1.26 -7.18
N PHE A 8 0.41 -0.87 -7.23
CA PHE A 8 1.51 -1.63 -6.60
C PHE A 8 1.67 -1.31 -5.11
N LEU A 9 1.50 -0.03 -4.73
CA LEU A 9 1.72 0.41 -3.36
C LEU A 9 0.63 -0.11 -2.39
N THR A 10 -0.60 -0.27 -2.88
CA THR A 10 -1.74 -0.77 -2.10
C THR A 10 -1.52 -2.18 -1.57
N PRO A 11 -1.29 -3.22 -2.41
CA PRO A 11 -1.05 -4.57 -1.91
C PRO A 11 0.22 -4.65 -1.07
N LEU A 12 1.27 -3.89 -1.39
CA LEU A 12 2.51 -3.87 -0.62
C LEU A 12 2.28 -3.36 0.82
N TRP A 13 1.54 -2.27 0.98
CA TRP A 13 1.16 -1.75 2.30
C TRP A 13 0.27 -2.73 3.07
N VAL A 14 -0.74 -3.29 2.41
CA VAL A 14 -1.67 -4.25 3.02
C VAL A 14 -0.91 -5.48 3.52
N LEU A 15 -0.06 -6.07 2.68
CA LEU A 15 0.71 -7.27 3.03
C LEU A 15 1.73 -6.98 4.14
N SER A 16 2.36 -5.79 4.12
CA SER A 16 3.37 -5.41 5.10
C SER A 16 2.76 -5.17 6.49
N ILE A 17 1.61 -4.48 6.59
CA ILE A 17 0.89 -4.32 7.86
C ILE A 17 0.36 -5.66 8.35
N ALA A 18 -0.31 -6.43 7.48
CA ALA A 18 -0.84 -7.73 7.85
C ALA A 18 0.28 -8.64 8.37
N GLY A 19 1.40 -8.70 7.66
CA GLY A 19 2.58 -9.47 8.06
C GLY A 19 3.16 -9.02 9.40
N ALA A 20 3.30 -7.71 9.63
CA ALA A 20 3.79 -7.19 10.91
C ALA A 20 2.91 -7.63 12.08
N ILE A 21 1.59 -7.60 11.91
CA ILE A 21 0.64 -8.01 12.96
C ILE A 21 0.68 -9.51 13.19
N VAL A 22 0.78 -10.31 12.13
CA VAL A 22 0.98 -11.77 12.24
C VAL A 22 2.26 -12.07 13.00
N ILE A 23 3.37 -11.41 12.67
CA ILE A 23 4.66 -11.60 13.34
C ILE A 23 4.56 -11.24 14.82
N VAL A 24 3.98 -10.09 15.16
CA VAL A 24 3.80 -9.67 16.56
C VAL A 24 2.92 -10.64 17.33
N GLY A 25 1.81 -11.09 16.73
CA GLY A 25 0.91 -12.05 17.36
C GLY A 25 1.57 -13.39 17.64
N LEU A 26 2.33 -13.92 16.67
CA LEU A 26 3.11 -15.15 16.83
C LEU A 26 4.25 -14.98 17.85
N ALA A 27 4.95 -13.84 17.83
CA ALA A 27 6.04 -13.55 18.77
C ALA A 27 5.56 -13.46 20.23
N LEU A 28 4.32 -13.03 20.46
CA LEU A 28 3.68 -13.01 21.78
C LEU A 28 3.12 -14.39 22.20
N GLY A 29 3.28 -15.43 21.36
CA GLY A 29 2.83 -16.79 21.65
C GLY A 29 1.38 -17.09 21.25
N PHE A 30 0.69 -16.16 20.57
CA PHE A 30 -0.67 -16.38 20.09
C PHE A 30 -0.69 -17.20 18.80
N MET A 31 -0.45 -18.51 18.94
CA MET A 31 -0.53 -19.51 17.87
C MET A 31 -1.98 -19.98 17.66
N THR A 32 -2.88 -19.05 17.32
CA THR A 32 -4.29 -19.36 17.05
C THR A 32 -4.68 -18.92 15.64
N TRP A 33 -5.67 -19.58 15.04
CA TRP A 33 -6.22 -19.16 13.75
C TRP A 33 -6.80 -17.74 13.80
N LEU A 34 -7.22 -17.30 14.99
CA LEU A 34 -7.79 -15.99 15.28
C LEU A 34 -6.77 -14.87 15.04
N THR A 35 -5.48 -15.13 15.29
CA THR A 35 -4.39 -14.18 15.06
C THR A 35 -4.27 -13.79 13.58
N PHE A 36 -4.52 -14.74 12.67
CA PHE A 36 -4.53 -14.49 11.22
C PHE A 36 -5.76 -13.71 10.76
N VAL A 37 -6.93 -13.98 11.35
CA VAL A 37 -8.17 -13.25 11.03
C VAL A 37 -8.07 -11.79 11.48
N VAL A 38 -7.59 -11.56 12.71
CA VAL A 38 -7.37 -10.21 13.23
C VAL A 38 -6.31 -9.48 12.39
N ALA A 39 -5.21 -10.14 12.04
CA ALA A 39 -4.20 -9.53 11.17
C ALA A 39 -4.73 -9.20 9.77
N GLY A 40 -5.61 -10.04 9.21
CA GLY A 40 -6.27 -9.76 7.93
C GLY A 40 -7.22 -8.54 8.01
N ILE A 41 -8.01 -8.44 9.09
CA ILE A 41 -8.92 -7.31 9.32
C ILE A 41 -8.13 -6.02 9.54
N VAL A 42 -7.08 -6.04 10.34
CA VAL A 42 -6.26 -4.84 10.57
C VAL A 42 -5.42 -4.50 9.33
N GLY A 43 -5.01 -5.50 8.54
CA GLY A 43 -4.35 -5.31 7.25
C GLY A 43 -5.19 -4.50 6.24
N LEU A 44 -6.52 -4.54 6.33
CA LEU A 44 -7.40 -3.71 5.50
C LEU A 44 -7.23 -2.21 5.75
N VAL A 45 -6.79 -1.81 6.96
CA VAL A 45 -6.45 -0.41 7.27
C VAL A 45 -5.24 0.06 6.43
N GLY A 46 -4.45 -0.87 5.91
CA GLY A 46 -3.37 -0.58 4.96
C GLY A 46 -3.83 0.02 3.64
N ILE A 47 -5.08 -0.21 3.22
CA ILE A 47 -5.63 0.33 1.96
C ILE A 47 -5.74 1.87 1.99
N PRO A 48 -6.45 2.49 2.96
CA PRO A 48 -6.52 3.94 3.04
C PRO A 48 -5.15 4.58 3.32
N LEU A 49 -4.30 3.92 4.12
CA LEU A 49 -2.92 4.36 4.38
C LEU A 49 -2.09 4.40 3.10
N ALA A 50 -2.17 3.38 2.25
CA ALA A 50 -1.47 3.32 0.98
C ALA A 50 -1.94 4.42 0.01
N MET A 51 -3.25 4.66 -0.06
CA MET A 51 -3.80 5.74 -0.89
C MET A 51 -3.31 7.11 -0.43
N TRP A 52 -3.28 7.36 0.88
CA TRP A 52 -2.81 8.63 1.43
C TRP A 52 -1.31 8.81 1.19
N ASN A 53 -0.53 7.76 1.34
CA ASN A 53 0.91 7.80 1.13
C ASN A 53 1.27 8.00 -0.34
N ALA A 54 0.55 7.35 -1.27
CA ALA A 54 0.69 7.60 -2.71
C ALA A 54 0.38 9.05 -3.08
N LYS A 55 -0.64 9.65 -2.45
CA LYS A 55 -0.98 11.07 -2.64
C LYS A 55 0.11 11.99 -2.08
N LYS A 56 0.70 11.63 -0.94
CA LYS A 56 1.79 12.39 -0.32
C LYS A 56 3.06 12.36 -1.17
N ILE A 57 3.47 11.18 -1.64
CA ILE A 57 4.64 11.01 -2.52
C ILE A 57 4.51 11.89 -3.76
N ARG A 58 3.33 11.95 -4.38
CA ARG A 58 3.09 12.80 -5.56
C ARG A 58 3.12 14.30 -5.27
N ARG A 59 2.69 14.69 -4.07
CA ARG A 59 2.68 16.10 -3.65
C ARG A 59 4.09 16.57 -3.33
N ASP A 60 4.87 15.70 -2.71
CA ASP A 60 6.23 15.98 -2.24
C ASP A 60 7.29 15.67 -3.31
N ASP A 61 6.90 15.28 -4.54
CA ASP A 61 7.80 15.07 -5.68
C ASP A 61 7.95 16.38 -6.50
N PRO A 62 9.02 17.17 -6.28
CA PRO A 62 9.27 18.41 -7.03
C PRO A 62 9.63 18.16 -8.50
N ASN A 63 9.94 16.92 -8.88
CA ASN A 63 10.29 16.54 -10.25
C ASN A 63 9.15 15.81 -10.97
N TRP A 64 7.90 15.96 -10.49
CA TRP A 64 6.71 15.52 -11.21
C TRP A 64 6.59 16.32 -12.52
N ARG A 65 7.22 15.79 -13.58
CA ARG A 65 7.18 16.31 -14.96
C ARG A 65 5.73 16.48 -15.42
N LYS A 66 5.29 17.74 -15.55
CA LYS A 66 4.00 18.13 -16.14
C LYS A 66 3.97 17.99 -17.67
N ASP A 67 5.09 17.60 -18.27
CA ASP A 67 5.41 17.64 -19.69
C ASP A 67 5.31 16.27 -20.39
N ARG A 68 4.51 15.32 -19.88
CA ARG A 68 4.12 14.15 -20.69
C ARG A 68 2.87 14.50 -21.51
N PRO A 69 2.96 14.78 -22.82
CA PRO A 69 1.76 14.86 -23.65
C PRO A 69 1.09 13.49 -23.63
N ALA A 70 -0.19 13.47 -23.28
CA ALA A 70 -1.04 12.29 -23.40
C ALA A 70 -1.08 11.90 -24.88
N GLY A 71 -0.30 10.90 -25.27
CA GLY A 71 -0.24 10.42 -26.65
C GLY A 71 1.11 10.71 -27.29
N GLY A 72 2.04 9.77 -27.14
CA GLY A 72 3.08 9.59 -28.13
C GLY A 72 2.44 9.16 -29.44
N LYS A 73 2.15 10.13 -30.33
CA LYS A 73 2.23 9.86 -31.75
C LYS A 73 3.71 9.96 -32.11
N VAL A 74 4.35 8.80 -32.13
CA VAL A 74 5.64 8.62 -32.78
C VAL A 74 5.38 8.91 -34.26
N LEU A 75 6.06 9.92 -34.80
CA LEU A 75 6.15 10.16 -36.24
C LEU A 75 6.86 8.99 -36.92
#